data_AF-A0A3A8YLQ1-F1
#
_entry.id   AF-A0A3A8YLQ1-F1
#
_cell.length_a   1.000
_cell.length_b   1.000
_cell.length_c   1.000
_cell.angle_alpha   90.00
_cell.angle_beta   90.00
_cell.angle_gamma   90.00
#
_symmetry.space_group_name_H-M   'P 1'
#
loop_
_entity.id
_entity.type
_entity.pdbx_description
1 polymer ?
#
loop_
_entity_poly.entity_id
_entity_poly.type
_entity_poly.pdbx_seq_one_letter_code
_entity_poly.pdbx_strand_id
1 'polypeptide(L)'
;MFCINCGNEIKIKESSFCPYCGSKLPEINSVIEQETISTFQVVTQKENIITSIFSKYFSPNDDYGDYLMISDEDGIQEEEMEDYIGKDRMLMFFDYCGKGEMGFLLTEKEFIVGEGQRIKRYALKKIKSFIMDKSMLADVMYIMTDDGKRSREIYLTSIRDVKHFQITFLKFFDEVYSYYHPEYVNKKQEISLYNIGAICEQHLWNSPYAEIGNPLNEKNSKKYYKAVVNFVIDVGEEVYLIYDTTTFGSCKQGFSICSTGIYGCDDNNRKFYISWETFKTISYRKTLLNFKIENRGFIMAIGDTNKIIKIFDAIKAVL
;
A
#
# COMPACT_ATOMS: atom_id res chain seq x y z
N MET A 1 -7.92 35.49 13.43
CA MET A 1 -8.68 34.23 13.54
C MET A 1 -8.64 33.53 12.19
N PHE A 2 -8.73 32.20 12.10
CA PHE A 2 -8.78 31.50 10.81
C PHE A 2 -10.22 31.10 10.47
N CYS A 3 -10.62 31.20 9.20
CA CYS A 3 -11.91 30.71 8.76
C CYS A 3 -11.90 29.17 8.76
N ILE A 4 -12.77 28.53 9.54
CA ILE A 4 -12.85 27.05 9.57
C ILE A 4 -13.25 26.45 8.22
N ASN A 5 -13.96 27.21 7.38
CA ASN A 5 -14.46 26.71 6.11
C ASN A 5 -13.45 26.86 4.95
N CYS A 6 -12.56 27.85 4.98
CA CYS A 6 -11.64 28.11 3.87
C CYS A 6 -10.16 28.26 4.26
N GLY A 7 -9.81 28.14 5.55
CA GLY A 7 -8.44 28.19 6.05
C GLY A 7 -7.75 29.56 5.98
N ASN A 8 -8.39 30.60 5.43
CA ASN A 8 -7.78 31.93 5.33
C ASN A 8 -7.75 32.66 6.67
N GLU A 9 -6.66 33.42 6.89
CA GLU A 9 -6.50 34.29 8.06
C GLU A 9 -7.41 35.52 7.93
N ILE A 10 -8.32 35.69 8.89
CA ILE A 10 -9.21 36.84 9.01
C ILE A 10 -8.59 37.82 10.01
N LYS A 11 -8.20 38.99 9.48
CA LYS A 11 -7.58 40.09 10.23
C LYS A 11 -8.58 41.10 10.79
N ILE A 12 -9.84 41.02 10.37
CA ILE A 12 -10.91 41.94 10.80
C ILE A 12 -11.60 41.32 12.03
N LYS A 13 -11.44 41.95 13.19
CA LYS A 13 -11.96 41.43 14.48
C LYS A 13 -13.49 41.52 14.62
N GLU A 14 -14.17 42.30 13.79
CA GLU A 14 -15.61 42.63 13.96
C GLU A 14 -16.50 42.16 12.79
N SER A 15 -15.97 41.38 11.84
CA SER A 15 -16.78 40.88 10.72
C SER A 15 -17.59 39.65 11.15
N SER A 16 -18.91 39.68 10.97
CA SER A 16 -19.77 38.49 11.18
C SER A 16 -19.61 37.43 10.07
N PHE A 17 -18.87 37.74 9.00
CA PHE A 17 -18.68 36.86 7.84
C PHE A 17 -17.23 36.82 7.37
N CYS A 18 -16.80 35.69 6.82
CA CYS A 18 -15.50 35.56 6.19
C CYS A 18 -15.46 36.36 4.87
N PRO A 19 -14.50 37.29 4.68
CA PRO A 19 -14.42 38.09 3.46
C PRO A 19 -14.00 37.28 2.22
N TYR A 20 -13.46 36.07 2.42
CA TYR A 20 -12.97 35.22 1.33
C TYR A 20 -14.01 34.22 0.81
N CYS A 21 -14.87 33.68 1.67
CA CYS A 21 -15.83 32.63 1.30
C CYS A 21 -17.28 32.92 1.70
N GLY A 22 -17.56 34.06 2.34
CA GLY A 22 -18.91 34.46 2.73
C GLY A 22 -19.53 33.65 3.88
N SER A 23 -18.81 32.69 4.47
CA SER A 23 -19.33 31.89 5.59
C SER A 23 -19.45 32.72 6.87
N LYS A 24 -20.55 32.54 7.62
CA LYS A 24 -20.78 33.22 8.91
C LYS A 24 -19.72 32.79 9.93
N LEU A 25 -19.11 33.75 10.63
CA LEU A 25 -18.14 33.48 11.69
C LEU A 25 -18.86 33.27 13.02
N PRO A 26 -18.38 32.39 13.89
CA PRO A 26 -18.97 32.17 15.21
C PRO A 26 -18.86 33.46 16.05
N GLU A 27 -19.97 33.89 16.63
CA GLU A 27 -20.03 35.06 17.52
C GLU A 27 -19.23 34.77 18.78
N ILE A 28 -18.13 35.49 18.98
CA ILE A 28 -17.31 35.39 20.20
C ILE A 28 -18.01 36.24 21.27
N ASN A 29 -18.98 35.66 21.97
CA ASN A 29 -19.53 36.29 23.16
C ASN A 29 -18.52 36.20 24.30
N SER A 30 -17.90 37.33 24.63
CA SER A 30 -17.00 37.48 25.76
C SER A 30 -17.78 37.58 27.06
N VAL A 31 -18.03 36.44 27.72
CA VAL A 31 -18.34 36.40 29.15
C VAL A 31 -17.55 35.25 29.76
N ILE A 32 -16.50 35.63 30.50
CA ILE A 32 -15.80 34.78 31.45
C ILE A 32 -16.53 34.97 32.77
N GLU A 33 -17.23 33.94 33.25
CA GLU A 33 -17.57 33.83 34.67
C GLU A 33 -17.38 32.39 35.11
N GLN A 34 -16.65 32.28 36.23
CA GLN A 34 -16.31 31.05 36.93
C GLN A 34 -17.57 30.49 37.56
N GLU A 35 -17.97 29.27 37.21
CA GLU A 35 -18.74 28.43 38.13
C GLU A 35 -18.53 26.95 37.81
N THR A 36 -18.23 26.23 38.89
CA THR A 36 -18.01 24.80 39.08
C THR A 36 -18.84 23.87 38.18
N ILE A 37 -18.14 23.06 37.36
CA ILE A 37 -18.64 21.75 36.91
C ILE A 37 -17.58 20.70 37.23
N SER A 38 -17.99 19.76 38.08
CA SER A 38 -17.28 18.55 38.44
C SER A 38 -17.03 17.66 37.22
N THR A 39 -15.82 17.09 37.18
CA THR A 39 -15.52 15.79 36.55
C THR A 39 -16.02 15.59 35.12
N PHE A 40 -15.27 16.13 34.17
CA PHE A 40 -14.93 15.40 32.95
C PHE A 40 -13.42 15.45 32.80
N GLN A 41 -12.74 14.41 33.32
CA GLN A 41 -11.39 14.11 32.85
C GLN A 41 -11.52 13.69 31.40
N VAL A 42 -11.46 14.64 30.47
CA VAL A 42 -11.05 14.35 29.11
C VAL A 42 -9.57 14.01 29.20
N VAL A 43 -9.28 12.77 29.56
CA VAL A 43 -8.01 12.14 29.25
C VAL A 43 -8.02 12.01 27.72
N THR A 44 -7.61 13.05 27.01
CA THR A 44 -7.17 12.87 25.61
C THR A 44 -5.92 12.01 25.68
N GLN A 45 -6.10 10.68 25.68
CA GLN A 45 -5.01 9.77 25.36
C GLN A 45 -4.50 10.21 24.00
N LYS A 46 -3.21 10.55 23.93
CA LYS A 46 -2.55 10.90 22.69
C LYS A 46 -2.64 9.68 21.78
N GLU A 47 -3.59 9.71 20.85
CA GLU A 47 -3.88 8.62 19.95
C GLU A 47 -2.59 8.18 19.25
N ASN A 48 -2.29 6.87 19.29
CA ASN A 48 -1.10 6.35 18.66
C ASN A 48 -1.26 6.52 17.13
N ILE A 49 -0.25 7.11 16.50
CA ILE A 49 -0.24 7.35 15.06
C ILE A 49 -0.45 6.07 14.23
N ILE A 50 0.06 4.93 14.70
CA ILE A 50 -0.13 3.64 14.02
C ILE A 50 -1.59 3.22 14.06
N THR A 51 -2.28 3.46 15.17
CA THR A 51 -3.72 3.21 15.31
C THR A 51 -4.52 4.13 14.39
N SER A 52 -4.14 5.42 14.32
CA SER A 52 -4.76 6.37 13.39
C SER A 52 -4.56 5.96 11.92
N ILE A 53 -3.38 5.44 11.55
CA ILE A 53 -3.13 4.90 10.20
C ILE A 53 -3.97 3.64 9.98
N PHE A 54 -4.00 2.72 10.94
CA PHE A 54 -4.75 1.47 10.86
C PHE A 54 -6.24 1.70 10.57
N SER A 55 -6.88 2.63 11.30
CA SER A 55 -8.30 2.96 11.16
C SER A 55 -8.66 3.59 9.80
N LYS A 56 -7.69 4.01 8.98
CA LYS A 56 -7.95 4.44 7.59
C LYS A 56 -8.21 3.27 6.65
N TYR A 57 -7.66 2.10 6.98
CA TYR A 57 -7.64 0.93 6.11
C TYR A 57 -8.53 -0.20 6.61
N PHE A 58 -8.64 -0.35 7.93
CA PHE A 58 -9.41 -1.42 8.54
C PHE A 58 -10.49 -0.84 9.45
N SER A 59 -11.70 -1.35 9.28
CA SER A 59 -12.86 -1.08 10.12
C SER A 59 -13.18 -2.33 10.96
N PRO A 60 -13.63 -2.18 12.22
CA PRO A 60 -14.12 -3.32 13.01
C PRO A 60 -15.31 -4.05 12.36
N ASN A 61 -15.99 -3.38 11.40
CA ASN A 61 -17.08 -3.96 10.64
C ASN A 61 -16.64 -4.70 9.36
N ASP A 62 -15.33 -4.70 9.04
CA ASP A 62 -14.84 -5.43 7.87
C ASP A 62 -14.86 -6.94 8.14
N ASP A 63 -15.61 -7.68 7.32
CA ASP A 63 -15.77 -9.13 7.45
C ASP A 63 -14.79 -9.89 6.53
N TYR A 64 -13.70 -10.34 7.14
CA TYR A 64 -12.70 -11.20 6.53
C TYR A 64 -12.81 -12.67 6.97
N GLY A 65 -13.94 -13.06 7.56
CA GLY A 65 -14.21 -14.40 8.09
C GLY A 65 -13.78 -14.60 9.56
N ASP A 66 -14.22 -15.71 10.12
CA ASP A 66 -14.24 -15.96 11.58
C ASP A 66 -12.86 -16.09 12.25
N TYR A 67 -11.79 -16.17 11.46
CA TYR A 67 -10.42 -16.34 11.94
C TYR A 67 -9.60 -15.05 11.94
N LEU A 68 -10.14 -13.95 11.41
CA LEU A 68 -9.53 -12.63 11.45
C LEU A 68 -10.37 -11.68 12.31
N MET A 69 -9.78 -11.21 13.40
CA MET A 69 -10.38 -10.22 14.28
C MET A 69 -9.68 -8.87 14.08
N ILE A 70 -10.46 -7.82 13.85
CA ILE A 70 -10.01 -6.43 13.78
C ILE A 70 -10.45 -5.74 15.06
N SER A 71 -9.50 -5.12 15.75
CA SER A 71 -9.78 -4.38 16.97
C SER A 71 -10.67 -3.18 16.70
N ASP A 72 -11.58 -2.92 17.63
CA ASP A 72 -12.28 -1.64 17.74
C ASP A 72 -11.43 -0.57 18.44
N GLU A 73 -12.07 0.58 18.74
CA GLU A 73 -11.45 1.70 19.44
C GLU A 73 -10.97 1.36 20.87
N ASP A 74 -11.45 0.26 21.46
CA ASP A 74 -11.13 -0.17 22.82
C ASP A 74 -10.06 -1.27 22.88
N GLY A 75 -9.68 -1.87 21.75
CA GLY A 75 -8.75 -3.00 21.74
C GLY A 75 -9.50 -4.33 21.72
N ILE A 76 -8.88 -5.38 21.14
CA ILE A 76 -9.34 -6.74 21.46
C ILE A 76 -8.87 -7.06 22.88
N GLN A 77 -9.79 -7.13 23.83
CA GLN A 77 -9.49 -7.55 25.20
C GLN A 77 -9.54 -9.08 25.29
N GLU A 78 -8.41 -9.73 25.06
CA GLU A 78 -8.21 -11.13 25.44
C GLU A 78 -7.24 -11.18 26.62
N GLU A 79 -7.78 -11.37 27.82
CA GLU A 79 -6.98 -11.57 29.05
C GLU A 79 -5.93 -12.68 28.88
N GLU A 80 -6.22 -13.68 28.04
CA GLU A 80 -5.31 -14.80 27.73
C GLU A 80 -4.11 -14.40 26.85
N MET A 81 -4.14 -13.23 26.20
CA MET A 81 -3.08 -12.73 25.33
C MET A 81 -2.15 -11.72 26.02
N GLU A 82 -2.49 -11.21 27.20
CA GLU A 82 -1.70 -10.18 27.89
C GLU A 82 -0.24 -10.62 28.13
N ASP A 83 -0.02 -11.90 28.43
CA ASP A 83 1.33 -12.46 28.62
C ASP A 83 2.19 -12.42 27.35
N TYR A 84 1.56 -12.41 26.17
CA TYR A 84 2.23 -12.37 24.87
C TYR A 84 2.41 -10.96 24.33
N ILE A 85 1.44 -10.08 24.56
CA ILE A 85 1.39 -8.74 23.96
C ILE A 85 1.99 -7.68 24.90
N GLY A 86 2.05 -7.98 26.20
CA GLY A 86 2.38 -7.00 27.22
C GLY A 86 1.30 -5.93 27.28
N LYS A 87 1.72 -4.66 27.34
CA LYS A 87 0.81 -3.50 27.41
C LYS A 87 0.52 -2.87 26.04
N ASP A 88 0.95 -3.51 24.96
CA ASP A 88 0.75 -2.96 23.63
C ASP A 88 -0.69 -3.21 23.18
N ARG A 89 -1.30 -2.21 22.55
CA ARG A 89 -2.64 -2.35 22.01
C ARG A 89 -2.62 -3.27 20.79
N MET A 90 -3.48 -4.28 20.81
CA MET A 90 -3.76 -5.17 19.70
C MET A 90 -4.61 -4.45 18.64
N LEU A 91 -4.21 -4.52 17.38
CA LEU A 91 -4.92 -3.92 16.25
C LEU A 91 -5.63 -4.98 15.40
N MET A 92 -4.98 -6.12 15.19
CA MET A 92 -5.52 -7.20 14.38
C MET A 92 -4.95 -8.54 14.86
N PHE A 93 -5.80 -9.55 14.96
CA PHE A 93 -5.43 -10.91 15.31
C PHE A 93 -5.94 -11.87 14.24
N PHE A 94 -5.07 -12.78 13.80
CA PHE A 94 -5.39 -13.80 12.82
C PHE A 94 -4.88 -15.15 13.31
N ASP A 95 -5.78 -16.12 13.46
CA ASP A 95 -5.42 -17.48 13.84
C ASP A 95 -6.27 -18.50 13.10
N TYR A 96 -5.69 -19.12 12.07
CA TYR A 96 -6.41 -20.10 11.24
C TYR A 96 -6.40 -21.52 11.82
N CYS A 97 -5.73 -21.76 12.96
CA CYS A 97 -5.69 -23.06 13.64
C CYS A 97 -6.45 -23.08 14.98
N GLY A 98 -6.93 -21.94 15.47
CA GLY A 98 -7.77 -21.81 16.67
C GLY A 98 -7.04 -22.14 17.99
N LYS A 99 -5.72 -21.94 18.04
CA LYS A 99 -4.86 -22.21 19.21
C LYS A 99 -3.78 -21.14 19.44
N GLY A 100 -3.80 -20.03 18.70
CA GLY A 100 -2.73 -19.03 18.69
C GLY A 100 -1.38 -19.52 18.16
N GLU A 101 -1.30 -20.77 17.68
CA GLU A 101 -0.04 -21.38 17.24
C GLU A 101 0.35 -20.97 15.81
N MET A 102 -0.62 -20.59 14.98
CA MET A 102 -0.44 -20.40 13.54
C MET A 102 -1.26 -19.22 13.03
N GLY A 103 -0.58 -18.20 12.53
CA GLY A 103 -1.22 -16.96 12.08
C GLY A 103 -0.35 -15.75 12.42
N PHE A 104 -0.99 -14.62 12.69
CA PHE A 104 -0.27 -13.41 13.08
C PHE A 104 -1.07 -12.52 14.01
N LEU A 105 -0.35 -11.66 14.71
CA LEU A 105 -0.85 -10.63 15.56
C LEU A 105 -0.17 -9.31 15.17
N LEU A 106 -0.97 -8.27 14.99
CA LEU A 106 -0.51 -6.90 14.75
C LEU A 106 -0.82 -6.05 15.98
N THR A 107 0.20 -5.38 16.49
CA THR A 107 0.09 -4.38 17.55
C THR A 107 0.49 -3.00 17.01
N GLU A 108 0.42 -1.98 17.86
CA GLU A 108 0.94 -0.64 17.54
C GLU A 108 2.46 -0.59 17.30
N LYS A 109 3.22 -1.64 17.64
CA LYS A 109 4.69 -1.64 17.59
C LYS A 109 5.29 -2.82 16.85
N GLU A 110 4.61 -3.95 16.84
CA GLU A 110 5.14 -5.21 16.33
C GLU A 110 4.13 -5.93 15.42
N PHE A 111 4.68 -6.66 14.47
CA PHE A 111 3.99 -7.72 13.76
C PHE A 111 4.57 -9.06 14.24
N ILE A 112 3.72 -9.90 14.80
CA ILE A 112 4.08 -11.11 15.52
C ILE A 112 3.51 -12.29 14.72
N VAL A 113 4.34 -13.30 14.43
CA VAL A 113 3.95 -14.45 13.61
C VAL A 113 4.10 -15.72 14.42
N GLY A 114 3.03 -16.51 14.48
CA GLY A 114 3.03 -17.86 15.01
C GLY A 114 3.50 -18.86 13.94
N GLU A 115 4.57 -19.60 14.22
CA GLU A 115 5.11 -20.68 13.40
C GLU A 115 5.06 -22.02 14.19
N GLY A 116 3.87 -22.41 14.65
CA GLY A 116 3.65 -23.55 15.54
C GLY A 116 4.09 -23.23 16.97
N GLN A 117 5.11 -23.93 17.48
CA GLN A 117 5.66 -23.67 18.82
C GLN A 117 6.64 -22.48 18.87
N ARG A 118 6.84 -21.77 17.76
CA ARG A 118 7.79 -20.66 17.67
C ARG A 118 7.04 -19.38 17.38
N ILE A 119 7.43 -18.31 18.05
CA ILE A 119 6.95 -16.96 17.79
C ILE A 119 8.10 -16.14 17.21
N LYS A 120 7.82 -15.40 16.13
CA LYS A 120 8.73 -14.38 15.61
C LYS A 120 8.11 -13.01 15.74
N ARG A 121 8.92 -12.02 16.08
CA ARG A 121 8.50 -10.63 16.26
C ARG A 121 9.26 -9.75 15.29
N TYR A 122 8.53 -8.84 14.65
CA TYR A 122 9.05 -7.90 13.70
C TYR A 122 8.61 -6.50 14.14
N ALA A 123 9.55 -5.64 14.53
CA ALA A 123 9.23 -4.25 14.78
C ALA A 123 8.67 -3.60 13.50
N LEU A 124 7.56 -2.87 13.58
CA LEU A 124 6.90 -2.31 12.39
C LEU A 124 7.85 -1.43 11.56
N LYS A 125 8.68 -0.62 12.21
CA LYS A 125 9.72 0.21 11.57
C LYS A 125 10.78 -0.58 10.78
N LYS A 126 10.81 -1.91 10.88
CA LYS A 126 11.74 -2.78 10.17
C LYS A 126 11.08 -3.52 9.01
N ILE A 127 9.76 -3.48 8.91
CA ILE A 127 9.01 -4.13 7.84
C ILE A 127 8.90 -3.15 6.69
N LYS A 128 9.59 -3.46 5.59
CA LYS A 128 9.57 -2.64 4.38
C LYS A 128 8.31 -2.90 3.55
N SER A 129 7.97 -4.17 3.34
CA SER A 129 6.80 -4.56 2.56
C SER A 129 6.41 -6.01 2.84
N PHE A 130 5.32 -6.45 2.20
CA PHE A 130 4.91 -7.85 2.16
C PHE A 130 4.91 -8.35 0.72
N ILE A 131 5.31 -9.61 0.52
CA ILE A 131 5.19 -10.31 -0.76
C ILE A 131 3.99 -11.24 -0.68
N MET A 132 3.03 -11.07 -1.59
CA MET A 132 1.86 -11.94 -1.72
C MET A 132 2.13 -13.03 -2.76
N ASP A 133 1.87 -14.29 -2.43
CA ASP A 133 2.14 -15.43 -3.31
C ASP A 133 1.11 -16.57 -3.12
N LYS A 134 1.32 -17.67 -3.85
CA LYS A 134 0.57 -18.93 -3.72
C LYS A 134 1.52 -20.06 -3.31
N SER A 135 1.23 -20.73 -2.20
CA SER A 135 1.90 -21.98 -1.81
C SER A 135 0.90 -23.13 -1.88
N MET A 136 1.16 -24.08 -2.79
CA MET A 136 0.23 -25.16 -3.16
C MET A 136 -1.17 -24.63 -3.54
N LEU A 137 -2.14 -24.72 -2.62
CA LEU A 137 -3.53 -24.29 -2.81
C LEU A 137 -3.92 -23.07 -1.96
N ALA A 138 -3.01 -22.57 -1.11
CA ALA A 138 -3.28 -21.47 -0.20
C ALA A 138 -2.63 -20.16 -0.70
N ASP A 139 -3.30 -19.04 -0.46
CA ASP A 139 -2.65 -17.72 -0.50
C ASP A 139 -1.72 -17.60 0.70
N VAL A 140 -0.50 -17.13 0.46
CA VAL A 140 0.51 -16.91 1.48
C VAL A 140 1.06 -15.50 1.36
N MET A 141 1.62 -14.99 2.46
CA MET A 141 2.42 -13.78 2.45
C MET A 141 3.79 -14.00 3.09
N TYR A 142 4.74 -13.14 2.74
CA TYR A 142 6.07 -13.09 3.33
C TYR A 142 6.39 -11.66 3.74
N ILE A 143 7.01 -11.47 4.89
CA ILE A 143 7.53 -10.19 5.33
C ILE A 143 8.86 -9.94 4.62
N MET A 144 9.03 -8.74 4.09
CA MET A 144 10.30 -8.21 3.62
C MET A 144 10.77 -7.11 4.56
N THR A 145 11.93 -7.32 5.19
CA THR A 145 12.52 -6.32 6.08
C THR A 145 13.40 -5.32 5.33
N ASP A 146 13.67 -4.18 5.96
CA ASP A 146 14.54 -3.11 5.41
C ASP A 146 15.96 -3.59 5.09
N ASP A 147 16.47 -4.58 5.82
CA ASP A 147 17.75 -5.26 5.59
C ASP A 147 17.71 -6.32 4.47
N GLY A 148 16.58 -6.47 3.78
CA GLY A 148 16.41 -7.37 2.64
C GLY A 148 16.16 -8.83 3.00
N LYS A 149 15.95 -9.17 4.28
CA LYS A 149 15.56 -10.54 4.68
C LYS A 149 14.08 -10.79 4.38
N ARG A 150 13.80 -12.06 4.06
CA ARG A 150 12.46 -12.58 3.81
C ARG A 150 12.06 -13.54 4.93
N SER A 151 10.83 -13.43 5.43
CA SER A 151 10.28 -14.41 6.38
C SER A 151 9.96 -15.76 5.73
N ARG A 152 9.47 -16.70 6.53
CA ARG A 152 8.76 -17.89 6.02
C ARG A 152 7.35 -17.51 5.55
N GLU A 153 6.67 -18.50 4.98
CA GLU A 153 5.27 -18.43 4.58
C GLU A 153 4.38 -18.15 5.77
N ILE A 154 3.52 -17.13 5.62
CA ILE A 154 2.40 -16.86 6.51
C ILE A 154 1.15 -17.20 5.70
N TYR A 155 0.48 -18.28 6.07
CA TYR A 155 -0.72 -18.73 5.37
C TYR A 155 -1.89 -17.79 5.65
N LEU A 156 -2.63 -17.43 4.61
CA LEU A 156 -3.84 -16.60 4.68
C LEU A 156 -5.10 -17.46 4.49
N THR A 157 -5.02 -18.72 4.89
CA THR A 157 -6.11 -19.70 4.76
C THR A 157 -7.33 -19.21 5.55
N SER A 158 -8.52 -19.35 4.97
CA SER A 158 -9.79 -18.93 5.59
C SER A 158 -10.05 -17.43 5.67
N ILE A 159 -9.14 -16.57 5.18
CA ILE A 159 -9.47 -15.15 4.96
C ILE A 159 -10.48 -15.04 3.80
N ARG A 160 -11.65 -14.50 4.09
CA ARG A 160 -12.67 -14.16 3.08
C ARG A 160 -12.20 -12.95 2.28
N ASP A 161 -12.43 -12.98 0.96
CA ASP A 161 -11.93 -11.95 0.03
C ASP A 161 -10.44 -11.63 0.23
N VAL A 162 -9.62 -12.68 0.19
CA VAL A 162 -8.16 -12.58 0.40
C VAL A 162 -7.49 -11.54 -0.51
N LYS A 163 -8.03 -11.25 -1.70
CA LYS A 163 -7.44 -10.24 -2.60
C LYS A 163 -7.69 -8.83 -2.11
N HIS A 164 -8.90 -8.54 -1.61
CA HIS A 164 -9.17 -7.28 -0.95
C HIS A 164 -8.31 -7.12 0.31
N PHE A 165 -8.29 -8.14 1.18
CA PHE A 165 -7.44 -8.14 2.38
C PHE A 165 -5.98 -7.85 2.04
N GLN A 166 -5.41 -8.59 1.09
CA GLN A 166 -4.00 -8.44 0.69
C GLN A 166 -3.67 -7.01 0.32
N ILE A 167 -4.51 -6.33 -0.46
CA ILE A 167 -4.25 -4.95 -0.90
C ILE A 167 -4.44 -3.95 0.23
N THR A 168 -5.50 -4.08 1.02
CA THR A 168 -5.73 -3.20 2.17
C THR A 168 -4.59 -3.30 3.17
N PHE A 169 -4.15 -4.53 3.47
CA PHE A 169 -3.04 -4.83 4.37
C PHE A 169 -1.72 -4.28 3.85
N LEU A 170 -1.47 -4.46 2.55
CA LEU A 170 -0.34 -3.87 1.86
C LEU A 170 -0.34 -2.33 2.00
N LYS A 171 -1.48 -1.66 1.79
CA LYS A 171 -1.55 -0.19 1.82
C LYS A 171 -1.29 0.35 3.22
N PHE A 172 -1.86 -0.30 4.22
CA PHE A 172 -1.58 -0.02 5.62
C PHE A 172 -0.07 -0.05 5.90
N PHE A 173 0.63 -1.09 5.46
CA PHE A 173 2.07 -1.22 5.72
C PHE A 173 2.95 -0.22 4.94
N ASP A 174 2.56 0.21 3.74
CA ASP A 174 3.28 1.28 3.02
C ASP A 174 3.14 2.64 3.73
N GLU A 175 1.96 2.96 4.26
CA GLU A 175 1.79 4.19 5.04
C GLU A 175 2.57 4.13 6.37
N VAL A 176 2.54 2.98 7.06
CA VAL A 176 3.35 2.76 8.28
C VAL A 176 4.85 2.87 7.98
N TYR A 177 5.33 2.27 6.90
CA TYR A 177 6.73 2.36 6.52
C TYR A 177 7.13 3.81 6.17
N SER A 178 6.29 4.51 5.39
CA SER A 178 6.49 5.92 5.04
C SER A 178 6.54 6.84 6.25
N TYR A 179 5.74 6.56 7.28
CA TYR A 179 5.78 7.28 8.56
C TYR A 179 7.13 7.13 9.27
N TYR A 180 7.68 5.91 9.31
CA TYR A 180 9.00 5.67 9.93
C TYR A 180 10.18 6.08 9.06
N HIS A 181 9.99 6.19 7.74
CA HIS A 181 11.03 6.46 6.74
C HIS A 181 10.64 7.61 5.78
N PRO A 182 10.59 8.87 6.24
CA PRO A 182 10.19 10.01 5.40
C PRO A 182 11.06 10.19 4.14
N GLU A 183 12.31 9.74 4.16
CA GLU A 183 13.21 9.73 3.00
C GLU A 183 12.66 8.89 1.83
N TYR A 184 11.86 7.87 2.12
CA TYR A 184 11.21 7.03 1.11
C TYR A 184 10.16 7.84 0.32
N VAL A 185 9.40 8.68 1.01
CA VAL A 185 8.37 9.54 0.40
C VAL A 185 8.99 10.60 -0.51
N ASN A 186 10.06 11.25 -0.06
CA ASN A 186 10.76 12.26 -0.86
C ASN A 186 11.27 11.68 -2.18
N LYS A 187 11.78 10.45 -2.16
CA LYS A 187 12.23 9.76 -3.37
C LYS A 187 11.09 9.45 -4.34
N LYS A 188 9.90 9.06 -3.84
CA LYS A 188 8.69 8.91 -4.68
C LYS A 188 8.32 10.25 -5.35
N GLN A 189 8.40 11.37 -4.60
CA GLN A 189 8.09 12.71 -5.13
C GLN A 189 9.08 13.21 -6.18
N GLU A 190 10.39 13.05 -5.96
CA GLU A 190 11.41 13.43 -6.96
C GLU A 190 11.19 12.73 -8.30
N ILE A 191 10.79 11.46 -8.26
CA ILE A 191 10.54 10.67 -9.46
C ILE A 191 9.22 11.06 -10.14
N SER A 192 8.20 11.44 -9.37
CA SER A 192 6.93 11.97 -9.89
C SER A 192 7.14 13.19 -10.82
N LEU A 193 8.22 13.96 -10.62
CA LEU A 193 8.57 15.11 -11.49
C LEU A 193 8.82 14.73 -12.95
N TYR A 194 9.25 13.49 -13.23
CA TYR A 194 9.48 13.02 -14.61
C TYR A 194 8.17 12.72 -15.37
N ASN A 195 7.01 12.81 -14.70
CA ASN A 195 5.67 12.59 -15.23
C ASN A 195 5.58 11.33 -16.12
N ILE A 196 6.06 10.20 -15.57
CA ILE A 196 6.06 8.90 -16.23
C ILE A 196 4.65 8.48 -16.69
N GLY A 197 3.63 8.85 -15.92
CA GLY A 197 2.23 8.63 -16.27
C GLY A 197 1.82 9.31 -17.57
N ALA A 198 2.18 10.59 -17.77
CA ALA A 198 1.90 11.30 -19.02
C ALA A 198 2.64 10.68 -20.21
N ILE A 199 3.87 10.16 -20.03
CA ILE A 199 4.60 9.46 -21.09
C ILE A 199 3.84 8.19 -21.51
N CYS A 200 3.38 7.39 -20.55
CA CYS A 200 2.56 6.21 -20.82
C CYS A 200 1.27 6.60 -21.56
N GLU A 201 0.60 7.66 -21.11
CA GLU A 201 -0.67 8.14 -21.65
C GLU A 201 -0.54 8.70 -23.09
N GLN A 202 0.54 9.42 -23.41
CA GLN A 202 0.83 9.89 -24.78
C GLN A 202 0.99 8.75 -25.79
N HIS A 203 1.30 7.56 -25.29
CA HIS A 203 1.50 6.36 -26.10
C HIS A 203 0.34 5.37 -26.00
N LEU A 204 -0.83 5.79 -25.49
CA LEU A 204 -2.04 4.97 -25.38
C LEU A 204 -2.31 4.14 -26.64
N TRP A 205 -2.61 2.87 -26.43
CA TRP A 205 -3.06 1.98 -27.49
C TRP A 205 -4.02 0.92 -26.92
N ASN A 206 -4.88 0.41 -27.80
CA ASN A 206 -5.79 -0.67 -27.46
C ASN A 206 -5.09 -2.01 -27.65
N SER A 207 -4.89 -2.74 -26.56
CA SER A 207 -4.43 -4.13 -26.58
C SER A 207 -5.12 -4.91 -25.47
N PRO A 208 -5.51 -6.18 -25.70
CA PRO A 208 -6.02 -7.02 -24.63
C PRO A 208 -4.94 -7.31 -23.55
N TYR A 209 -3.66 -7.19 -23.91
CA TYR A 209 -2.52 -7.45 -23.04
C TYR A 209 -2.16 -6.24 -22.19
N ALA A 210 -2.34 -5.02 -22.72
CA ALA A 210 -2.00 -3.79 -22.02
C ALA A 210 -3.19 -3.19 -21.24
N GLU A 211 -2.89 -2.41 -20.22
CA GLU A 211 -3.81 -1.47 -19.59
C GLU A 211 -3.01 -0.25 -19.13
N ILE A 212 -3.48 0.96 -19.44
CA ILE A 212 -2.71 2.21 -19.26
C ILE A 212 -3.61 3.23 -18.56
N GLY A 213 -3.03 3.96 -17.61
CA GLY A 213 -3.70 5.03 -16.86
C GLY A 213 -2.69 5.99 -16.25
N ASN A 214 -3.19 7.08 -15.68
CA ASN A 214 -2.33 8.13 -15.11
C ASN A 214 -2.92 8.70 -13.79
N PRO A 215 -2.79 7.97 -12.66
CA PRO A 215 -2.50 6.54 -12.56
C PRO A 215 -3.71 5.66 -12.95
N LEU A 216 -3.51 4.35 -13.05
CA LEU A 216 -4.60 3.39 -13.23
C LEU A 216 -5.57 3.45 -12.06
N ASN A 217 -6.87 3.46 -12.38
CA ASN A 217 -7.91 3.43 -11.37
C ASN A 217 -8.07 2.01 -10.81
N GLU A 218 -7.55 1.81 -9.60
CA GLU A 218 -7.58 0.52 -8.90
C GLU A 218 -8.99 -0.06 -8.80
N LYS A 219 -10.01 0.76 -8.52
CA LYS A 219 -11.39 0.30 -8.26
C LYS A 219 -12.06 -0.30 -9.50
N ASN A 220 -11.60 0.07 -10.69
CA ASN A 220 -12.24 -0.30 -11.95
C ASN A 220 -11.44 -1.33 -12.75
N SER A 221 -10.24 -1.71 -12.29
CA SER A 221 -9.33 -2.55 -13.07
C SER A 221 -9.14 -3.93 -12.45
N LYS A 222 -9.79 -4.95 -13.02
CA LYS A 222 -9.52 -6.36 -12.64
C LYS A 222 -8.07 -6.78 -12.92
N LYS A 223 -7.40 -6.14 -13.89
CA LYS A 223 -6.00 -6.44 -14.23
C LYS A 223 -5.06 -5.85 -13.19
N TYR A 224 -5.37 -4.67 -12.65
CA TYR A 224 -4.63 -4.02 -11.56
C TYR A 224 -4.44 -4.94 -10.35
N TYR A 225 -5.54 -5.48 -9.82
CA TYR A 225 -5.50 -6.41 -8.67
C TYR A 225 -4.58 -7.62 -8.91
N LYS A 226 -4.60 -8.16 -10.13
CA LYS A 226 -3.75 -9.30 -10.49
C LYS A 226 -2.29 -8.89 -10.66
N ALA A 227 -2.02 -7.72 -11.24
CA ALA A 227 -0.67 -7.20 -11.45
C ALA A 227 0.00 -6.86 -10.11
N VAL A 228 -0.69 -6.16 -9.20
CA VAL A 228 -0.15 -5.82 -7.86
C VAL A 228 0.33 -7.07 -7.15
N VAL A 229 -0.50 -8.12 -7.12
CA VAL A 229 -0.17 -9.39 -6.47
C VAL A 229 0.94 -10.13 -7.23
N ASN A 230 0.77 -10.36 -8.53
CA ASN A 230 1.66 -11.26 -9.26
C ASN A 230 2.97 -10.61 -9.70
N PHE A 231 3.04 -9.30 -9.86
CA PHE A 231 4.30 -8.60 -10.13
C PHE A 231 4.97 -8.12 -8.85
N VAL A 232 4.31 -8.31 -7.70
CA VAL A 232 4.81 -7.89 -6.38
C VAL A 232 5.07 -6.38 -6.39
N ILE A 233 4.09 -5.63 -6.90
CA ILE A 233 4.17 -4.16 -6.95
C ILE A 233 4.09 -3.65 -5.52
N ASP A 234 5.09 -2.85 -5.12
CA ASP A 234 5.05 -2.23 -3.81
C ASP A 234 3.83 -1.31 -3.70
N VAL A 235 3.38 -1.12 -2.48
CA VAL A 235 2.11 -0.46 -2.22
C VAL A 235 2.32 1.04 -2.21
N GLY A 236 1.27 1.78 -2.57
CA GLY A 236 1.40 3.20 -2.85
C GLY A 236 2.26 3.50 -4.08
N GLU A 237 2.59 2.51 -4.91
CA GLU A 237 3.07 2.75 -6.26
C GLU A 237 1.92 3.26 -7.12
N GLU A 238 2.13 4.39 -7.79
CA GLU A 238 1.25 4.78 -8.88
C GLU A 238 1.51 3.86 -10.06
N VAL A 239 0.51 3.10 -10.50
CA VAL A 239 0.66 2.18 -11.64
C VAL A 239 0.20 2.87 -12.92
N TYR A 240 1.10 3.06 -13.88
CA TYR A 240 0.80 3.78 -15.13
C TYR A 240 0.53 2.85 -16.30
N LEU A 241 1.17 1.68 -16.32
CA LEU A 241 1.00 0.69 -17.38
C LEU A 241 1.12 -0.71 -16.80
N ILE A 242 0.22 -1.60 -17.19
CA ILE A 242 0.31 -3.03 -16.96
C ILE A 242 0.38 -3.70 -18.33
N TYR A 243 1.39 -4.54 -18.54
CA TYR A 243 1.48 -5.40 -19.72
C TYR A 243 1.47 -6.86 -19.28
N ASP A 244 0.36 -7.56 -19.56
CA ASP A 244 0.16 -8.96 -19.21
C ASP A 244 0.45 -9.87 -20.41
N THR A 245 1.47 -10.72 -20.30
CA THR A 245 1.85 -11.65 -21.38
C THR A 245 1.10 -12.99 -21.32
N THR A 246 0.18 -13.16 -20.36
CA THR A 246 -0.53 -14.42 -20.15
C THR A 246 -1.83 -14.49 -20.97
N THR A 247 -2.13 -15.67 -21.50
CA THR A 247 -3.27 -15.91 -22.39
C THR A 247 -4.63 -15.55 -21.77
N PHE A 248 -4.79 -15.68 -20.45
CA PHE A 248 -6.06 -15.47 -19.75
C PHE A 248 -6.07 -14.24 -18.83
N GLY A 249 -5.16 -13.29 -19.05
CA GLY A 249 -5.14 -12.05 -18.28
C GLY A 249 -4.89 -12.29 -16.78
N SER A 250 -4.00 -13.24 -16.45
CA SER A 250 -3.69 -13.65 -15.07
C SER A 250 -2.62 -12.81 -14.39
N CYS A 251 -1.89 -12.00 -15.16
CA CYS A 251 -0.69 -11.25 -14.75
C CYS A 251 0.39 -12.11 -14.10
N LYS A 252 0.40 -13.43 -14.30
CA LYS A 252 1.50 -14.28 -13.79
C LYS A 252 2.83 -14.01 -14.48
N GLN A 253 2.80 -13.43 -15.68
CA GLN A 253 3.94 -13.01 -16.47
C GLN A 253 3.64 -11.67 -17.12
N GLY A 254 4.67 -10.84 -17.28
CA GLY A 254 4.53 -9.48 -17.74
C GLY A 254 5.25 -8.49 -16.85
N PHE A 255 4.94 -7.20 -17.02
CA PHE A 255 5.53 -6.15 -16.21
C PHE A 255 4.58 -4.98 -16.08
N SER A 256 4.92 -4.08 -15.16
CA SER A 256 4.20 -2.85 -14.93
C SER A 256 5.18 -1.69 -14.79
N ILE A 257 4.81 -0.56 -15.38
CA ILE A 257 5.51 0.72 -15.21
C ILE A 257 4.82 1.45 -14.06
N CYS A 258 5.57 1.78 -13.02
CA CYS A 258 5.08 2.34 -11.78
C CYS A 258 5.81 3.63 -11.42
N SER A 259 5.37 4.34 -10.38
CA SER A 259 6.00 5.56 -9.89
C SER A 259 7.51 5.41 -9.71
N THR A 260 8.03 4.37 -9.05
CA THR A 260 9.47 4.29 -8.72
C THR A 260 10.30 3.42 -9.66
N GLY A 261 9.68 2.70 -10.59
CA GLY A 261 10.38 1.80 -11.48
C GLY A 261 9.48 0.83 -12.22
N ILE A 262 10.08 -0.29 -12.64
CA ILE A 262 9.40 -1.37 -13.35
C ILE A 262 9.34 -2.60 -12.45
N TYR A 263 8.13 -3.05 -12.15
CA TYR A 263 7.87 -4.32 -11.47
C TYR A 263 7.48 -5.38 -12.50
N GLY A 264 7.73 -6.65 -12.24
CA GLY A 264 7.28 -7.68 -13.16
C GLY A 264 7.62 -9.10 -12.78
N CYS A 265 7.20 -10.01 -13.66
CA CYS A 265 7.51 -11.42 -13.62
C CYS A 265 7.90 -11.90 -15.03
N ASP A 266 9.13 -12.38 -15.18
CA ASP A 266 9.64 -12.82 -16.49
C ASP A 266 9.07 -14.17 -16.94
N ASP A 267 9.43 -14.58 -18.15
CA ASP A 267 9.08 -15.88 -18.74
C ASP A 267 9.59 -17.11 -17.96
N ASN A 268 10.54 -16.93 -17.04
CA ASN A 268 11.04 -17.95 -16.11
C ASN A 268 10.36 -17.89 -14.73
N ASN A 269 9.25 -17.15 -14.62
CA ASN A 269 8.51 -16.90 -13.37
C ASN A 269 9.32 -16.20 -12.27
N ARG A 270 10.38 -15.46 -12.63
CA ARG A 270 11.17 -14.70 -11.66
C ARG A 270 10.59 -13.30 -11.50
N LYS A 271 10.21 -12.99 -10.26
CA LYS A 271 9.77 -11.63 -9.87
C LYS A 271 10.96 -10.68 -9.87
N PHE A 272 10.74 -9.43 -10.27
CA PHE A 272 11.79 -8.43 -10.27
C PHE A 272 11.24 -7.02 -10.05
N TYR A 273 12.13 -6.15 -9.58
CA TYR A 273 11.97 -4.71 -9.57
C TYR A 273 13.22 -4.07 -10.18
N ILE A 274 13.01 -3.07 -11.03
CA ILE A 274 14.06 -2.25 -11.65
C ILE A 274 13.74 -0.81 -11.30
N SER A 275 14.50 -0.21 -10.39
CA SER A 275 14.37 1.23 -10.09
C SER A 275 14.71 2.07 -11.33
N TRP A 276 14.21 3.30 -11.40
CA TRP A 276 14.56 4.19 -12.51
C TRP A 276 16.06 4.46 -12.66
N GLU A 277 16.80 4.60 -11.55
CA GLU A 277 18.27 4.73 -11.59
C GLU A 277 18.94 3.51 -12.25
N THR A 278 18.44 2.31 -11.97
CA THR A 278 18.91 1.10 -12.65
C THR A 278 18.47 1.12 -14.11
N PHE A 279 17.24 1.53 -14.38
CA PHE A 279 16.66 1.55 -15.71
C PHE A 279 17.46 2.42 -16.70
N LYS A 280 18.03 3.54 -16.25
CA LYS A 280 18.91 4.42 -17.05
C LYS A 280 20.03 3.66 -17.75
N THR A 281 20.62 2.69 -17.05
CA THR A 281 21.85 2.02 -17.49
C THR A 281 21.61 0.68 -18.20
N ILE A 282 20.47 0.04 -17.98
CA ILE A 282 20.20 -1.28 -18.58
C ILE A 282 19.77 -1.22 -20.04
N SER A 283 19.94 -2.31 -20.75
CA SER A 283 19.47 -2.52 -22.12
C SER A 283 18.09 -3.16 -22.16
N TYR A 284 17.31 -2.77 -23.17
CA TYR A 284 16.11 -3.51 -23.58
C TYR A 284 16.09 -3.61 -25.10
N ARG A 285 15.51 -4.70 -25.62
CA ARG A 285 15.50 -4.96 -27.07
C ARG A 285 14.37 -5.86 -27.49
N LYS A 286 13.94 -5.68 -28.73
CA LYS A 286 13.11 -6.64 -29.46
C LYS A 286 13.98 -7.81 -29.94
N THR A 287 13.46 -9.02 -29.82
CA THR A 287 13.97 -10.22 -30.49
C THR A 287 12.91 -10.74 -31.48
N LEU A 288 13.20 -11.85 -32.17
CA LEU A 288 12.31 -12.38 -33.21
C LEU A 288 10.88 -12.65 -32.71
N LEU A 289 10.74 -13.13 -31.47
CA LEU A 289 9.46 -13.51 -30.86
C LEU A 289 9.16 -12.81 -29.53
N ASN A 290 10.18 -12.17 -28.92
CA ASN A 290 10.07 -11.67 -27.54
C ASN A 290 10.53 -10.21 -27.44
N PHE A 291 10.17 -9.59 -26.33
CA PHE A 291 10.83 -8.41 -25.81
C PHE A 291 11.74 -8.81 -24.65
N LYS A 292 12.90 -8.17 -24.52
CA LYS A 292 13.82 -8.41 -23.41
C LYS A 292 14.16 -7.12 -22.70
N ILE A 293 14.14 -7.18 -21.36
CA ILE A 293 14.76 -6.20 -20.47
C ILE A 293 15.96 -6.92 -19.83
N GLU A 294 17.18 -6.55 -20.23
CA GLU A 294 18.40 -7.31 -19.92
C GLU A 294 18.28 -8.79 -20.34
N ASN A 295 18.22 -9.68 -19.33
CA ASN A 295 18.12 -11.13 -19.45
C ASN A 295 16.70 -11.65 -19.14
N ARG A 296 15.71 -10.76 -18.98
CA ARG A 296 14.30 -11.08 -18.68
C ARG A 296 13.49 -11.06 -19.96
N GLY A 297 12.86 -12.18 -20.32
CA GLY A 297 12.09 -12.32 -21.54
C GLY A 297 10.59 -12.15 -21.32
N PHE A 298 9.91 -11.57 -22.32
CA PHE A 298 8.47 -11.39 -22.37
C PHE A 298 7.95 -11.76 -23.77
N ILE A 299 6.98 -12.67 -23.83
CA ILE A 299 6.31 -13.03 -25.09
C ILE A 299 5.25 -11.95 -25.36
N MET A 300 5.47 -11.14 -26.40
CA MET A 300 4.66 -9.95 -26.67
C MET A 300 4.09 -9.96 -28.08
N ALA A 301 2.92 -9.36 -28.26
CA ALA A 301 2.38 -9.11 -29.58
C ALA A 301 3.31 -8.14 -30.34
N ILE A 302 3.61 -8.42 -31.62
CA ILE A 302 4.58 -7.66 -32.41
C ILE A 302 4.27 -6.16 -32.44
N GLY A 303 2.97 -5.80 -32.50
CA GLY A 303 2.52 -4.41 -32.48
C GLY A 303 2.79 -3.71 -31.15
N ASP A 304 2.61 -4.42 -30.04
CA ASP A 304 2.76 -3.90 -28.68
C ASP A 304 4.23 -3.70 -28.33
N THR A 305 5.13 -4.58 -28.78
CA THR A 305 6.58 -4.46 -28.55
C THR A 305 7.11 -3.11 -29.03
N ASN A 306 6.67 -2.64 -30.20
CA ASN A 306 7.09 -1.35 -30.74
C ASN A 306 6.54 -0.17 -29.93
N LYS A 307 5.36 -0.31 -29.30
CA LYS A 307 4.77 0.72 -28.43
C LYS A 307 5.51 0.80 -27.10
N ILE A 308 5.81 -0.34 -26.50
CA ILE A 308 6.61 -0.42 -25.27
C ILE A 308 8.01 0.15 -25.47
N ILE A 309 8.68 -0.14 -26.59
CA ILE A 309 10.00 0.45 -26.88
C ILE A 309 9.91 1.98 -26.92
N LYS A 310 8.90 2.56 -27.57
CA LYS A 310 8.72 4.01 -27.61
C LYS A 310 8.51 4.62 -26.23
N ILE A 311 7.70 3.97 -25.38
CA ILE A 311 7.49 4.40 -23.98
C ILE A 311 8.82 4.33 -23.22
N PHE A 312 9.56 3.24 -23.37
CA PHE A 312 10.84 3.05 -22.67
C PHE A 312 11.91 4.05 -23.15
N ASP A 313 11.94 4.37 -24.44
CA ASP A 313 12.83 5.39 -25.01
C ASP A 313 12.48 6.77 -24.46
N ALA A 314 11.20 7.12 -24.40
CA ALA A 314 10.70 8.38 -23.87
C ALA A 314 10.97 8.52 -22.36
N ILE A 315 10.75 7.46 -21.58
CA ILE A 315 11.11 7.43 -20.16
C ILE A 315 12.62 7.64 -20.00
N LYS A 316 13.46 6.92 -20.75
CA LYS A 316 14.93 7.11 -20.67
C LYS A 316 15.39 8.52 -21.02
N ALA A 317 14.67 9.23 -21.89
CA ALA A 317 15.04 10.58 -22.29
C ALA A 317 14.82 11.63 -21.20
N VAL A 318 13.97 11.35 -20.21
CA VAL A 318 13.64 12.29 -19.12
C VAL A 318 14.32 11.96 -17.79
N LEU A 319 14.81 10.72 -17.62
CA LEU A 319 15.48 10.20 -16.43
C LEU A 319 16.95 10.63 -16.31
#